data_AF-A0A5E3XPR0-F1
#
_entry.id   AF-A0A5E3XPR0-F1
#
_cell.length_a   1.000
_cell.length_b   1.000
_cell.length_c   1.000
_cell.angle_alpha   90.00
_cell.angle_beta   90.00
_cell.angle_gamma   90.00
#
_symmetry.space_group_name_H-M   'P 1'
#
loop_
_entity.id
_entity.type
_entity.pdbx_description
1 polymer ?
#
loop_
_entity_poly.entity_id
_entity_poly.type
_entity_poly.pdbx_seq_one_letter_code
_entity_poly.pdbx_strand_id
1 'polypeptide(L)'
;MCSLDNHDHGASDAAYKQLFVRNHQWRTATSASQRDFYEFRDTSGGQKPSILWIGCSDSRVPDNVITGSSLGTIFTHRNIANQFLEGDNNAAAVLEFAVTRLRVQHIVVAGHTYCGGVETSYNLAYPANRASREVNPDFEVNDERNADEPMPQVVAWLQPLVSVALDPMWQPMAAAAPEPN
;
A
#
# COMPACT_ATOMS: atom_id res chain seq x y z
N MET A 1 -9.77 3.43 37.43
CA MET A 1 -8.84 2.28 37.46
C MET A 1 -9.54 1.14 36.73
N CYS A 2 -9.33 1.02 35.42
CA CYS A 2 -9.87 -0.10 34.65
C CYS A 2 -8.85 -1.25 34.79
N SER A 3 -9.28 -2.35 35.40
CA SER A 3 -8.51 -3.58 35.54
C SER A 3 -8.15 -4.09 34.14
N LEU A 4 -6.85 -4.14 33.83
CA LEU A 4 -6.36 -4.95 32.73
C LEU A 4 -6.36 -6.38 33.26
N ASP A 5 -7.41 -7.12 32.93
CA ASP A 5 -7.49 -8.52 33.27
C ASP A 5 -6.33 -9.29 32.63
N ASN A 6 -5.71 -10.15 33.45
CA ASN A 6 -4.62 -11.04 33.12
C ASN A 6 -4.94 -11.89 31.88
N HIS A 7 -4.56 -11.41 30.70
CA HIS A 7 -4.39 -12.26 29.53
C HIS A 7 -3.01 -12.91 29.60
N ASP A 8 -2.97 -14.22 29.42
CA ASP A 8 -1.76 -15.04 29.35
C ASP A 8 -0.77 -14.49 28.30
N HIS A 9 0.20 -13.70 28.78
CA HIS A 9 1.25 -13.11 27.95
C HIS A 9 2.28 -14.15 27.44
N GLY A 10 2.21 -15.41 27.88
CA GLY A 10 3.20 -16.44 27.52
C GLY A 10 3.14 -16.85 26.05
N ALA A 11 1.95 -16.93 25.46
CA ALA A 11 1.77 -17.32 24.06
C ALA A 11 2.07 -16.15 23.09
N SER A 12 1.71 -14.92 23.44
CA SER A 12 2.04 -13.72 22.64
C SER A 12 3.53 -13.44 22.61
N ASP A 13 4.24 -13.73 23.72
CA ASP A 13 5.68 -13.56 23.81
C ASP A 13 6.45 -14.49 22.89
N ALA A 14 5.98 -15.72 22.71
CA ALA A 14 6.59 -16.68 21.80
C ALA A 14 6.39 -16.25 20.32
N ALA A 15 5.22 -15.69 19.98
CA ALA A 15 4.88 -15.35 18.61
C ALA A 15 5.78 -14.26 18.01
N TYR A 16 6.04 -13.15 18.73
CA TYR A 16 6.92 -12.10 18.20
C TYR A 16 8.40 -12.55 18.22
N LYS A 17 8.83 -13.35 19.21
CA LYS A 17 10.19 -13.89 19.26
C LYS A 17 10.49 -14.75 18.03
N GLN A 18 9.49 -15.51 17.56
CA GLN A 18 9.62 -16.26 16.31
C GLN A 18 9.83 -15.38 15.08
N LEU A 19 9.44 -14.10 15.09
CA LEU A 19 9.75 -13.19 13.98
C LEU A 19 11.26 -12.97 13.83
N PHE A 20 12.02 -12.88 14.92
CA PHE A 20 13.48 -12.77 14.86
C PHE A 20 14.13 -14.04 14.32
N VAL A 21 13.64 -15.20 14.75
CA VAL A 21 14.11 -16.51 14.26
C VAL A 21 13.84 -16.63 12.76
N ARG A 22 12.61 -16.32 12.31
CA ARG A 22 12.22 -16.35 10.89
C ARG A 22 13.01 -15.35 10.06
N ASN A 23 13.26 -14.14 10.55
CA ASN A 23 14.10 -13.15 9.88
C ASN A 23 15.55 -13.66 9.75
N HIS A 24 16.11 -14.25 10.82
CA HIS A 24 17.44 -14.85 10.76
C HIS A 24 17.50 -15.98 9.72
N GLN A 25 16.56 -16.93 9.77
CA GLN A 25 16.45 -18.03 8.81
C GLN A 25 16.34 -17.52 7.38
N TRP A 26 15.48 -16.54 7.14
CA TRP A 26 15.31 -15.91 5.83
C TRP A 26 16.62 -15.26 5.36
N ARG A 27 17.29 -14.46 6.19
CA ARG A 27 18.60 -13.86 5.87
C ARG A 27 19.65 -14.92 5.52
N THR A 28 19.71 -16.03 6.26
CA THR A 28 20.70 -17.10 6.03
C THR A 28 20.37 -17.98 4.83
N ALA A 29 19.09 -18.25 4.55
CA ALA A 29 18.68 -19.06 3.41
C ALA A 29 18.86 -18.31 2.09
N THR A 30 18.73 -16.98 2.13
CA THR A 30 18.82 -16.12 0.95
C THR A 30 20.27 -15.80 0.56
N SER A 31 21.27 -16.05 1.41
CA SER A 31 22.66 -15.62 1.16
C SER A 31 23.50 -16.56 0.27
N ALA A 32 23.03 -17.76 -0.07
CA ALA A 32 23.84 -18.75 -0.80
C ALA A 32 23.58 -18.82 -2.32
N SER A 33 22.33 -18.62 -2.76
CA SER A 33 21.92 -18.67 -4.19
C SER A 33 21.45 -17.32 -4.74
N GLN A 34 21.30 -16.32 -3.87
CA GLN A 34 20.75 -15.01 -4.16
C GLN A 34 21.74 -13.89 -3.78
N ARG A 35 23.05 -14.17 -3.79
CA ARG A 35 24.06 -13.11 -3.67
C ARG A 35 23.84 -12.02 -4.70
N ASP A 36 23.48 -12.37 -5.94
CA ASP A 36 23.09 -11.38 -6.95
C ASP A 36 21.81 -10.60 -6.60
N PHE A 37 20.87 -11.16 -5.82
CA PHE A 37 19.61 -10.50 -5.43
C PHE A 37 19.81 -9.40 -4.38
N TYR A 38 20.85 -9.51 -3.53
CA TYR A 38 21.26 -8.42 -2.63
C TYR A 38 22.45 -7.61 -3.17
N GLU A 39 23.35 -8.19 -3.96
CA GLU A 39 24.51 -7.52 -4.57
C GLU A 39 24.17 -6.72 -5.83
N PHE A 40 23.03 -6.96 -6.53
CA PHE A 40 22.54 -5.99 -7.54
C PHE A 40 22.18 -4.62 -6.96
N ARG A 41 22.16 -4.51 -5.63
CA ARG A 41 22.32 -3.25 -4.95
C ARG A 41 23.54 -3.37 -4.07
N ASP A 42 24.66 -2.95 -4.63
CA ASP A 42 25.30 -1.77 -4.09
C ASP A 42 24.25 -0.86 -3.39
N THR A 43 24.03 -1.08 -2.08
CA THR A 43 23.12 -0.25 -1.30
C THR A 43 23.68 1.17 -1.17
N SER A 44 24.94 1.39 -1.56
CA SER A 44 25.48 2.73 -1.77
C SER A 44 24.82 3.47 -2.95
N GLY A 45 24.23 2.74 -3.92
CA GLY A 45 23.49 3.28 -5.06
C GLY A 45 22.00 3.59 -4.83
N GLY A 46 21.45 3.29 -3.65
CA GLY A 46 20.06 3.63 -3.27
C GLY A 46 18.98 2.71 -3.87
N GLN A 47 17.70 2.98 -3.53
CA GLN A 47 16.54 2.19 -3.98
C GLN A 47 15.93 2.73 -5.27
N LYS A 48 15.43 1.84 -6.13
CA LYS A 48 14.84 2.18 -7.45
C LYS A 48 13.56 1.37 -7.75
N PRO A 49 12.53 1.44 -6.90
CA PRO A 49 11.24 0.83 -7.20
C PRO A 49 10.59 1.51 -8.41
N SER A 50 9.88 0.74 -9.23
CA SER A 50 9.10 1.26 -10.36
C SER A 50 7.65 1.56 -10.00
N ILE A 51 7.16 1.03 -8.89
CA ILE A 51 5.76 1.12 -8.46
C ILE A 51 5.67 1.71 -7.06
N LEU A 52 4.79 2.70 -6.87
CA LEU A 52 4.22 3.04 -5.57
C LEU A 52 2.91 2.26 -5.37
N TRP A 53 2.80 1.51 -4.28
CA TRP A 53 1.61 0.78 -3.88
C TRP A 53 0.93 1.46 -2.69
N ILE A 54 -0.33 1.86 -2.85
CA ILE A 54 -1.19 2.37 -1.77
C ILE A 54 -2.23 1.30 -1.47
N GLY A 55 -2.06 0.58 -0.36
CA GLY A 55 -2.88 -0.58 0.00
C GLY A 55 -3.48 -0.52 1.40
N CYS A 56 -4.32 -1.52 1.72
CA CYS A 56 -4.91 -1.62 3.05
C CYS A 56 -3.92 -2.26 4.04
N SER A 57 -3.96 -1.87 5.31
CA SER A 57 -3.21 -2.53 6.41
C SER A 57 -3.67 -3.97 6.70
N ASP A 58 -4.71 -4.46 6.02
CA ASP A 58 -5.21 -5.83 6.16
C ASP A 58 -4.11 -6.87 5.94
N SER A 59 -3.91 -7.75 6.93
CA SER A 59 -2.80 -8.71 6.96
C SER A 59 -2.85 -9.77 5.85
N ARG A 60 -3.98 -9.91 5.14
CA ARG A 60 -4.19 -10.87 4.05
C ARG A 60 -3.67 -10.37 2.70
N VAL A 61 -3.36 -9.08 2.57
CA VAL A 61 -2.90 -8.45 1.33
C VAL A 61 -1.51 -7.79 1.45
N PRO A 62 -0.45 -8.55 1.81
CA PRO A 62 0.93 -8.07 1.66
C PRO A 62 1.30 -7.95 0.18
N ASP A 63 1.68 -6.76 -0.25
CA ASP A 63 1.87 -6.32 -1.64
C ASP A 63 2.84 -7.19 -2.44
N ASN A 64 4.05 -7.42 -1.93
CA ASN A 64 5.06 -8.25 -2.59
C ASN A 64 4.67 -9.73 -2.68
N VAL A 65 3.95 -10.26 -1.69
CA VAL A 65 3.53 -11.67 -1.65
C VAL A 65 2.42 -11.92 -2.66
N ILE A 66 1.36 -11.10 -2.66
CA ILE A 66 0.19 -11.33 -3.52
C ILE A 66 0.48 -11.07 -5.00
N THR A 67 1.48 -10.23 -5.30
CA THR A 67 1.91 -9.94 -6.67
C THR A 67 3.04 -10.85 -7.15
N GLY A 68 3.66 -11.64 -6.26
CA GLY A 68 4.88 -12.39 -6.58
C GLY A 68 6.08 -11.49 -6.94
N SER A 69 6.07 -10.24 -6.48
CA SER A 69 7.10 -9.26 -6.84
C SER A 69 8.40 -9.48 -6.06
N SER A 70 9.52 -9.24 -6.74
CA SER A 70 10.84 -9.24 -6.11
C SER A 70 11.01 -8.05 -5.17
N LEU A 71 11.88 -8.17 -4.16
CA LEU A 71 12.17 -7.07 -3.24
C LEU A 71 12.71 -5.84 -3.98
N GLY A 72 12.32 -4.65 -3.51
CA GLY A 72 12.73 -3.38 -4.11
C GLY A 72 11.98 -3.00 -5.39
N THR A 73 11.07 -3.86 -5.89
CA THR A 73 10.19 -3.54 -7.03
C THR A 73 9.10 -2.53 -6.64
N ILE A 74 8.55 -2.70 -5.44
CA ILE A 74 7.39 -1.95 -4.93
C ILE A 74 7.83 -1.07 -3.75
N PHE A 75 7.48 0.21 -3.80
CA PHE A 75 7.51 1.14 -2.67
C PHE A 75 6.11 1.21 -2.06
N THR A 76 5.98 1.04 -0.75
CA THR A 76 4.69 0.66 -0.16
C THR A 76 4.21 1.67 0.88
N HIS A 77 2.98 2.15 0.70
CA HIS A 77 2.15 2.83 1.70
C HIS A 77 0.96 1.95 2.06
N ARG A 78 0.67 1.81 3.36
CA ARG A 78 -0.48 1.03 3.83
C ARG A 78 -1.17 1.70 5.01
N ASN A 79 -2.47 1.91 4.89
CA ASN A 79 -3.33 2.42 5.96
C ASN A 79 -4.69 1.70 5.95
N ILE A 80 -5.59 2.03 6.89
CA ILE A 80 -6.92 1.42 6.92
C ILE A 80 -7.70 1.84 5.67
N ALA A 81 -8.19 0.84 4.92
CA ALA A 81 -8.96 1.03 3.69
C ALA A 81 -8.25 1.85 2.60
N ASN A 82 -6.91 1.75 2.49
CA ASN A 82 -6.11 2.27 1.36
C ASN A 82 -6.46 3.71 0.96
N GLN A 83 -6.61 4.58 1.97
CA GLN A 83 -7.04 5.96 1.82
C GLN A 83 -5.90 6.85 1.32
N PHE A 84 -6.25 7.82 0.49
CA PHE A 84 -5.42 8.97 0.19
C PHE A 84 -6.25 10.23 0.39
N LEU A 85 -5.84 11.08 1.31
CA LEU A 85 -6.50 12.35 1.61
C LEU A 85 -5.47 13.46 1.44
N GLU A 86 -5.85 14.56 0.78
CA GLU A 86 -4.93 15.67 0.51
C GLU A 86 -4.30 16.26 1.79
N GLY A 87 -5.07 16.28 2.90
CA GLY A 87 -4.58 16.73 4.20
C GLY A 87 -3.84 15.66 5.03
N ASP A 88 -3.65 14.45 4.53
CA ASP A 88 -2.86 13.40 5.20
C ASP A 88 -1.37 13.56 4.88
N ASN A 89 -0.66 14.24 5.77
CA ASN A 89 0.79 14.46 5.63
C ASN A 89 1.60 13.16 5.53
N ASN A 90 1.11 12.03 6.07
CA ASN A 90 1.79 10.74 5.94
C ASN A 90 1.73 10.25 4.49
N ALA A 91 0.52 10.17 3.92
CA ALA A 91 0.33 9.77 2.53
C ALA A 91 0.99 10.74 1.54
N ALA A 92 0.90 12.05 1.80
CA ALA A 92 1.53 13.08 0.98
C ALA A 92 3.06 12.95 0.94
N ALA A 93 3.70 12.76 2.10
CA ALA A 93 5.16 12.59 2.17
C ALA A 93 5.65 11.33 1.44
N VAL A 94 4.89 10.23 1.52
CA VAL A 94 5.19 8.99 0.78
C VAL A 94 5.08 9.21 -0.73
N LEU A 95 4.00 9.86 -1.17
CA LEU A 95 3.79 10.17 -2.58
C LEU A 95 4.90 11.08 -3.14
N GLU A 96 5.19 12.18 -2.45
CA GLU A 96 6.25 13.12 -2.80
C GLU A 96 7.58 12.37 -2.97
N PHE A 97 7.96 11.55 -1.99
CA PHE A 97 9.22 10.81 -2.05
C PHE A 97 9.24 9.82 -3.21
N ALA A 98 8.15 9.09 -3.42
CA ALA A 98 8.03 8.12 -4.51
C ALA A 98 8.16 8.77 -5.90
N VAL A 99 7.46 9.88 -6.13
CA VAL A 99 7.43 10.56 -7.43
C VAL A 99 8.74 11.33 -7.68
N THR A 100 9.27 12.02 -6.68
CA THR A 100 10.35 13.00 -6.90
C THR A 100 11.73 12.42 -6.68
N ARG A 101 11.87 11.56 -5.68
CA ARG A 101 13.15 10.96 -5.28
C ARG A 101 13.36 9.61 -5.92
N LEU A 102 12.32 8.76 -5.91
CA LEU A 102 12.41 7.40 -6.46
C LEU A 102 12.03 7.32 -7.94
N ARG A 103 11.30 8.32 -8.46
CA ARG A 103 10.85 8.38 -9.86
C ARG A 103 10.08 7.12 -10.26
N VAL A 104 9.15 6.69 -9.39
CA VAL A 104 8.25 5.57 -9.70
C VAL A 104 7.49 5.86 -10.99
N GLN A 105 7.29 4.83 -11.82
CA GLN A 105 6.61 4.92 -13.11
C GLN A 105 5.10 4.74 -12.96
N HIS A 106 4.68 4.03 -11.91
CA HIS A 106 3.30 3.68 -11.69
C HIS A 106 2.91 3.91 -10.23
N ILE A 107 1.68 4.40 -10.02
CA ILE A 107 1.02 4.45 -8.72
C ILE A 107 -0.17 3.50 -8.79
N VAL A 108 -0.20 2.52 -7.89
CA VAL A 108 -1.26 1.52 -7.80
C VAL A 108 -2.01 1.74 -6.50
N VAL A 109 -3.34 1.91 -6.60
CA VAL A 109 -4.23 1.96 -5.45
C VAL A 109 -4.99 0.65 -5.37
N ALA A 110 -4.67 -0.16 -4.37
CA ALA A 110 -5.14 -1.53 -4.26
C ALA A 110 -6.18 -1.68 -3.15
N GLY A 111 -7.45 -1.72 -3.56
CA GLY A 111 -8.54 -2.18 -2.70
C GLY A 111 -8.52 -3.70 -2.51
N HIS A 112 -9.38 -4.21 -1.63
CA HIS A 112 -9.57 -5.64 -1.45
C HIS A 112 -10.99 -5.97 -1.01
N THR A 113 -11.45 -7.18 -1.35
CA THR A 113 -12.74 -7.70 -0.90
C THR A 113 -12.75 -7.86 0.62
N TYR A 114 -13.92 -7.67 1.25
CA TYR A 114 -14.12 -7.81 2.70
C TYR A 114 -13.17 -6.90 3.52
N CYS A 115 -13.01 -5.66 3.07
CA CYS A 115 -12.26 -4.64 3.81
C CYS A 115 -13.03 -4.18 5.04
N GLY A 116 -12.52 -4.53 6.23
CA GLY A 116 -13.17 -4.16 7.49
C GLY A 116 -13.32 -2.64 7.69
N GLY A 117 -12.40 -1.83 7.15
CA GLY A 117 -12.53 -0.37 7.18
C GLY A 117 -13.70 0.15 6.34
N VAL A 118 -13.85 -0.38 5.11
CA VAL A 118 -14.97 -0.04 4.21
C VAL A 118 -16.30 -0.52 4.80
N GLU A 119 -16.35 -1.78 5.25
CA GLU A 119 -17.54 -2.35 5.88
C GLU A 119 -17.99 -1.54 7.10
N THR A 120 -17.05 -1.15 7.96
CA THR A 120 -17.34 -0.34 9.15
C THR A 120 -17.89 1.04 8.76
N SER A 121 -17.28 1.70 7.77
CA SER A 121 -17.75 2.99 7.25
C SER A 121 -19.16 2.89 6.68
N TYR A 122 -19.42 1.88 5.85
CA TYR A 122 -20.73 1.63 5.26
C TYR A 122 -21.81 1.39 6.32
N ASN A 123 -21.52 0.55 7.32
CA ASN A 123 -22.45 0.24 8.41
C ASN A 123 -22.67 1.41 9.38
N LEU A 124 -21.77 2.40 9.42
CA LEU A 124 -21.97 3.63 10.17
C LEU A 124 -22.85 4.63 9.39
N ALA A 125 -22.66 4.74 8.08
CA ALA A 125 -23.46 5.60 7.22
C ALA A 125 -24.90 5.07 7.02
N TYR A 126 -25.07 3.74 7.00
CA TYR A 126 -26.35 3.07 6.80
C TYR A 126 -26.68 2.14 7.98
N PRO A 127 -27.09 2.69 9.14
CA PRO A 127 -27.29 1.91 10.36
C PRO A 127 -28.38 0.84 10.25
N ALA A 128 -29.32 0.96 9.31
CA ALA A 128 -30.32 -0.06 9.02
C ALA A 128 -29.71 -1.40 8.55
N ASN A 129 -28.51 -1.37 7.96
CA ASN A 129 -27.80 -2.57 7.48
C ASN A 129 -26.99 -3.29 8.59
N ARG A 130 -26.88 -2.71 9.80
CA ARG A 130 -26.14 -3.32 10.92
C ARG A 130 -26.78 -4.61 11.45
N ALA A 131 -28.10 -4.73 11.34
CA ALA A 131 -28.85 -5.84 11.92
C ALA A 131 -28.97 -7.05 10.97
N SER A 132 -28.95 -6.83 9.67
CA SER A 132 -29.20 -7.88 8.68
C SER A 132 -27.93 -8.58 8.20
N ARG A 133 -26.74 -7.94 8.23
CA ARG A 133 -25.56 -8.38 7.42
C ARG A 133 -25.90 -8.62 5.95
N GLU A 134 -27.10 -8.24 5.52
CA GLU A 134 -27.53 -8.37 4.14
C GLU A 134 -26.85 -7.23 3.39
N VAL A 135 -26.12 -7.62 2.34
CA VAL A 135 -25.73 -6.70 1.29
C VAL A 135 -27.00 -5.94 0.89
N ASN A 136 -26.93 -4.61 0.80
CA ASN A 136 -28.08 -3.81 0.41
C ASN A 136 -28.73 -4.47 -0.82
N PRO A 137 -30.01 -4.86 -0.76
CA PRO A 137 -30.65 -5.59 -1.85
C PRO A 137 -30.69 -4.78 -3.15
N ASP A 138 -30.53 -3.45 -3.06
CA ASP A 138 -30.39 -2.55 -4.22
C ASP A 138 -28.94 -2.45 -4.73
N PHE A 139 -27.97 -3.03 -4.01
CA PHE A 139 -26.58 -3.12 -4.45
C PHE A 139 -26.39 -4.40 -5.27
N GLU A 140 -26.85 -4.37 -6.52
CA GLU A 140 -26.50 -5.40 -7.49
C GLU A 140 -25.00 -5.32 -7.81
N VAL A 141 -24.26 -6.38 -7.47
CA VAL A 141 -22.91 -6.59 -8.00
C VAL A 141 -23.06 -7.10 -9.44
N ASN A 142 -23.37 -6.21 -10.37
CA ASN A 142 -23.24 -6.50 -11.80
C ASN A 142 -21.76 -6.38 -12.16
N ASP A 143 -21.09 -7.53 -12.24
CA ASP A 143 -19.69 -7.64 -12.68
C ASP A 143 -19.58 -7.74 -14.21
N GLU A 144 -20.47 -7.05 -14.93
CA GLU A 144 -20.36 -6.84 -16.38
C GLU A 144 -19.50 -5.61 -16.71
N ARG A 145 -18.81 -5.05 -15.71
CA ARG A 145 -18.07 -3.80 -15.82
C ARG A 145 -16.84 -3.98 -16.72
N ASN A 146 -16.71 -3.13 -17.71
CA ASN A 146 -15.48 -3.01 -18.47
C ASN A 146 -14.40 -2.41 -17.55
N ALA A 147 -13.32 -3.14 -17.30
CA ALA A 147 -12.18 -2.67 -16.50
C ALA A 147 -11.52 -1.41 -17.09
N ASP A 148 -11.72 -1.15 -18.39
CA ASP A 148 -11.18 0.01 -19.10
C ASP A 148 -12.01 1.29 -18.89
N GLU A 149 -13.21 1.21 -18.32
CA GLU A 149 -14.06 2.38 -18.01
C GLU A 149 -14.12 2.61 -16.49
N PRO A 150 -13.32 3.54 -15.95
CA PRO A 150 -13.25 3.75 -14.51
C PRO A 150 -14.54 4.39 -14.00
N MET A 151 -15.11 3.82 -12.93
CA MET A 151 -16.32 4.34 -12.28
C MET A 151 -16.14 5.82 -11.92
N PRO A 152 -17.08 6.73 -12.25
CA PRO A 152 -16.95 8.17 -11.99
C PRO A 152 -16.63 8.49 -10.53
N GLN A 153 -17.18 7.72 -9.59
CA GLN A 153 -16.93 7.88 -8.15
C GLN A 153 -15.47 7.53 -7.78
N VAL A 154 -14.90 6.50 -8.43
CA VAL A 154 -13.49 6.11 -8.24
C VAL A 154 -12.58 7.17 -8.86
N VAL A 155 -12.90 7.66 -10.05
CA VAL A 155 -12.15 8.75 -10.68
C VAL A 155 -12.17 9.99 -9.78
N ALA A 156 -13.34 10.37 -9.27
CA ALA A 156 -13.50 11.49 -8.35
C ALA A 156 -12.69 11.30 -7.06
N TRP A 157 -12.74 10.10 -6.47
CA TRP A 157 -11.98 9.78 -5.27
C TRP A 157 -10.46 9.80 -5.49
N LEU A 158 -10.00 9.40 -6.68
CA LEU A 158 -8.58 9.46 -7.05
C LEU A 158 -8.09 10.86 -7.42
N GLN A 159 -8.98 11.82 -7.68
CA GLN A 159 -8.57 13.15 -8.16
C GLN A 159 -7.53 13.83 -7.26
N PRO A 160 -7.64 13.83 -5.92
CA PRO A 160 -6.62 14.45 -5.07
C PRO A 160 -5.23 13.81 -5.28
N LEU A 161 -5.17 12.48 -5.37
CA LEU A 161 -3.94 11.74 -5.63
C LEU A 161 -3.36 12.10 -7.00
N VAL A 162 -4.20 12.10 -8.04
CA VAL A 162 -3.79 12.42 -9.42
C VAL A 162 -3.29 13.87 -9.50
N SER A 163 -3.96 14.79 -8.83
CA SER A 163 -3.61 16.21 -8.84
C SER A 163 -2.24 16.44 -8.21
N VAL A 164 -1.98 15.83 -7.05
CA VAL A 164 -0.67 15.91 -6.40
C VAL A 164 0.39 15.17 -7.22
N ALA A 165 0.11 14.00 -7.78
CA ALA A 165 1.10 13.26 -8.58
C ALA A 165 1.50 13.97 -9.89
N LEU A 166 0.58 14.74 -10.48
CA LEU A 166 0.79 15.46 -11.73
C LEU A 166 1.21 16.92 -11.54
N ASP A 167 1.24 17.44 -10.32
CA ASP A 167 1.64 18.83 -10.05
C ASP A 167 3.02 19.11 -10.68
N PRO A 168 3.15 20.16 -11.52
CA PRO A 168 4.42 20.56 -12.12
C PRO A 168 5.56 20.75 -11.12
N MET A 169 5.24 21.08 -9.87
CA MET A 169 6.21 21.17 -8.77
C MET A 169 6.97 19.85 -8.56
N TRP A 170 6.32 18.71 -8.79
CA TRP A 170 6.89 17.38 -8.59
C TRP A 170 7.39 16.72 -9.88
N GLN A 171 7.05 17.29 -11.04
CA GLN A 171 7.64 16.89 -12.31
C GLN A 171 9.16 17.15 -12.26
N PRO A 172 9.98 16.26 -12.84
CA PRO A 172 11.40 16.58 -12.98
C PRO A 172 11.52 17.91 -13.72
N MET A 173 12.26 18.87 -13.15
CA MET A 173 12.73 20.00 -13.94
C MET A 173 13.37 19.41 -15.19
N ALA A 174 12.94 19.85 -16.38
CA ALA A 174 13.52 19.40 -17.64
C ALA A 174 15.04 19.39 -17.47
N ALA A 175 15.68 18.23 -17.73
CA ALA A 175 17.11 18.12 -17.61
C ALA A 175 17.72 19.29 -18.38
N ALA A 176 18.50 20.13 -17.70
CA ALA A 176 19.19 21.24 -18.35
C ALA A 176 19.94 20.63 -19.54
N ALA A 177 19.72 21.19 -20.74
CA ALA A 177 20.43 20.76 -21.93
C ALA A 177 21.94 20.77 -21.62
N PRO A 178 22.71 19.77 -22.04
CA PRO A 178 24.15 19.78 -21.82
C PRO A 178 24.73 21.08 -22.41
N GLU A 179 25.48 21.82 -21.59
CA GLU A 179 26.18 23.04 -21.98
C GLU A 179 27.02 22.76 -23.24
N PRO A 180 26.96 23.60 -24.28
CA PRO A 180 27.82 23.44 -25.44
C PRO A 180 29.30 23.61 -25.02
N ASN A 181 30.11 22.61 -25.36
CA ASN A 181 31.58 22.63 -25.21
C ASN A 181 32.24 23.83 -25.89
#